data_AF-A0A366MT83-F1
#
_entry.id   AF-A0A366MT83-F1
#
_cell.length_a   1.000
_cell.length_b   1.000
_cell.length_c   1.000
_cell.angle_alpha   90.00
_cell.angle_beta   90.00
_cell.angle_gamma   90.00
#
_symmetry.space_group_name_H-M   'P 1'
#
loop_
_entity.id
_entity.type
_entity.pdbx_description
1 polymer ?
#
loop_
_entity_poly.entity_id
_entity_poly.type
_entity_poly.pdbx_seq_one_letter_code
_entity_poly.pdbx_strand_id
1 'polypeptide(L)'
;MYIFGFGSLINIKSAQNSFKNRELKKDDLIPIRIKGYKRAWNALESINFENIEVNGVFLNIQKDENSTIFGVMIKVSNEEFEVLKKREKNYSCIRIKKEDILNLQLEDDVFAFMTTNKEKIAKVGDINTFIPSKYIEIVQEGIKNFSKEFQSDFDDILKDFPFPLKSGNYSFNDPIQNQAAREAKNHNESN
;
A
#
# COMPACT_ATOMS: atom_id res chain seq x y z
N MET A 1 -17.20 -6.59 4.05
CA MET A 1 -16.12 -5.77 4.64
C MET A 1 -15.35 -5.11 3.51
N TYR A 2 -14.78 -3.94 3.76
CA TYR A 2 -14.04 -3.16 2.76
C TYR A 2 -12.66 -2.79 3.28
N ILE A 3 -11.68 -2.77 2.39
CA ILE A 3 -10.32 -2.30 2.67
C ILE A 3 -10.04 -1.07 1.82
N PHE A 4 -9.38 -0.08 2.41
CA PHE A 4 -8.81 1.07 1.73
C PHE A 4 -7.33 0.82 1.45
N GLY A 5 -6.98 0.73 0.17
CA GLY A 5 -5.62 0.64 -0.34
C GLY A 5 -5.12 1.98 -0.85
N PHE A 6 -3.98 2.45 -0.31
CA PHE A 6 -3.38 3.75 -0.68
C PHE A 6 -1.94 3.65 -1.22
N GLY A 7 -1.36 2.44 -1.19
CA GLY A 7 -0.03 2.13 -1.69
C GLY A 7 -0.09 1.09 -2.80
N SER A 8 0.65 -0.01 -2.67
CA SER A 8 0.70 -1.06 -3.70
C SER A 8 -0.65 -1.70 -4.04
N LEU A 9 -1.62 -1.70 -3.11
CA LEU A 9 -2.96 -2.25 -3.35
C LEU A 9 -3.74 -1.50 -4.45
N ILE A 10 -3.33 -0.29 -4.83
CA ILE A 10 -3.90 0.43 -5.98
C ILE A 10 -3.51 -0.26 -7.30
N ASN A 11 -2.39 -0.97 -7.32
CA ASN A 11 -1.99 -1.77 -8.46
C ASN A 11 -2.70 -3.14 -8.41
N ILE A 12 -3.58 -3.40 -9.37
CA ILE A 12 -4.38 -4.63 -9.41
C ILE A 12 -3.53 -5.91 -9.39
N LYS A 13 -2.37 -5.92 -10.07
CA LYS A 13 -1.47 -7.08 -10.07
C LYS A 13 -0.87 -7.32 -8.68
N SER A 14 -0.51 -6.25 -7.97
CA SER A 14 -0.03 -6.36 -6.59
C SER A 14 -1.15 -6.72 -5.61
N ALA A 15 -2.36 -6.20 -5.84
CA ALA A 15 -3.53 -6.54 -5.04
C ALA A 15 -3.91 -8.01 -5.18
N GLN A 16 -3.91 -8.55 -6.41
CA GLN A 16 -4.27 -9.94 -6.73
C GLN A 16 -3.57 -10.98 -5.85
N ASN A 17 -2.34 -10.72 -5.42
CA ASN A 17 -1.57 -11.60 -4.53
C ASN A 17 -2.25 -11.87 -3.18
N SER A 18 -3.19 -11.01 -2.78
CA SER A 18 -3.98 -11.15 -1.56
C SER A 18 -5.33 -11.85 -1.77
N PHE A 19 -5.72 -12.13 -3.02
CA PHE A 19 -7.03 -12.65 -3.41
C PHE A 19 -6.85 -13.97 -4.16
N LYS A 20 -6.66 -15.08 -3.43
CA LYS A 20 -6.39 -16.39 -4.07
C LYS A 20 -7.62 -17.10 -4.61
N ASN A 21 -8.79 -16.78 -4.05
CA ASN A 21 -10.04 -17.48 -4.36
C ASN A 21 -10.84 -16.80 -5.48
N ARG A 22 -10.35 -15.66 -6.02
CA ARG A 22 -10.98 -14.95 -7.13
C ARG A 22 -9.99 -14.07 -7.88
N GLU A 23 -10.28 -13.82 -9.15
CA GLU A 23 -9.58 -12.81 -9.94
C GLU A 23 -10.18 -11.42 -9.66
N LEU A 24 -9.32 -10.45 -9.36
CA LEU A 24 -9.69 -9.05 -9.24
C LEU A 24 -9.84 -8.45 -10.65
N LYS A 25 -10.90 -7.68 -10.82
CA LYS A 25 -11.17 -6.87 -12.01
C LYS A 25 -10.95 -5.40 -11.68
N LYS A 26 -10.84 -4.56 -12.70
CA LYS A 26 -10.68 -3.11 -12.52
C LYS A 26 -11.81 -2.52 -11.66
N ASP A 27 -13.03 -3.00 -11.86
CA ASP A 27 -14.22 -2.55 -11.13
C ASP A 27 -14.22 -2.97 -9.65
N ASP A 28 -13.36 -3.91 -9.24
CA ASP A 28 -13.15 -4.25 -7.83
C ASP A 28 -12.35 -3.17 -7.07
N LEU A 29 -11.61 -2.31 -7.79
CA LEU A 29 -10.81 -1.23 -7.22
C LEU A 29 -11.58 0.09 -7.33
N ILE A 30 -12.50 0.30 -6.40
CA ILE A 30 -13.41 1.46 -6.43
C ILE A 30 -12.67 2.69 -5.88
N PRO A 31 -12.44 3.75 -6.67
CA PRO A 31 -11.72 4.93 -6.19
C PRO A 31 -12.55 5.68 -5.14
N ILE A 32 -11.99 5.82 -3.93
CA ILE A 32 -12.60 6.62 -2.86
C ILE A 32 -11.64 7.68 -2.34
N ARG A 33 -12.20 8.77 -1.84
CA ARG A 33 -11.49 9.86 -1.19
C ARG A 33 -11.85 9.90 0.28
N ILE A 34 -10.85 9.87 1.14
CA ILE A 34 -11.02 9.92 2.59
C ILE A 34 -10.48 11.24 3.15
N LYS A 35 -11.08 11.75 4.23
CA LYS A 35 -10.58 12.91 4.99
C LYS A 35 -9.84 12.47 6.26
N GLY A 36 -9.01 13.36 6.81
CA GLY A 36 -8.35 13.14 8.10
C GLY A 36 -7.02 12.41 8.00
N TYR A 37 -6.51 12.19 6.79
CA TYR A 37 -5.26 11.47 6.54
C TYR A 37 -4.46 12.11 5.42
N LYS A 38 -3.14 11.97 5.50
CA LYS A 38 -2.20 12.21 4.40
C LYS A 38 -1.29 11.02 4.16
N ARG A 39 -0.76 10.90 2.94
CA ARG A 39 0.27 9.91 2.63
C ARG A 39 1.63 10.35 3.13
N ALA A 40 2.46 9.40 3.52
CA ALA A 40 3.84 9.63 3.93
C ALA A 40 4.73 8.44 3.55
N TRP A 41 5.95 8.71 3.10
CA TRP A 41 7.01 7.71 3.00
C TRP A 41 7.62 7.50 4.36
N ASN A 42 7.06 6.63 5.19
CA ASN A 42 7.63 6.37 6.51
C ASN A 42 7.36 4.97 7.07
N ALA A 43 6.67 4.09 6.36
CA ALA A 43 6.51 2.71 6.82
C ALA A 43 7.82 1.95 6.60
N LEU A 44 8.42 1.50 7.70
CA LEU A 44 9.73 0.84 7.70
C LEU A 44 9.58 -0.68 7.66
N GLU A 45 10.26 -1.30 6.69
CA GLU A 45 10.35 -2.76 6.57
C GLU A 45 11.79 -3.20 6.37
N SER A 46 12.15 -4.35 6.93
CA SER A 46 13.45 -4.97 6.66
C SER A 46 13.38 -5.72 5.33
N ILE A 47 14.24 -5.34 4.40
CA ILE A 47 14.30 -5.88 3.04
C ILE A 47 15.74 -6.23 2.67
N ASN A 48 15.89 -7.17 1.74
CA ASN A 48 17.17 -7.50 1.13
C ASN A 48 17.23 -6.94 -0.29
N PHE A 49 18.24 -6.12 -0.56
CA PHE A 49 18.65 -5.75 -1.91
C PHE A 49 19.90 -6.54 -2.27
N GLU A 50 19.80 -7.42 -3.29
CA GLU A 50 20.96 -8.19 -3.77
C GLU A 50 21.72 -8.92 -2.63
N ASN A 51 20.97 -9.49 -1.68
CA ASN A 51 21.46 -10.16 -0.46
C ASN A 51 22.08 -9.25 0.62
N ILE A 52 21.92 -7.94 0.52
CA ILE A 52 22.29 -6.97 1.56
C ILE A 52 21.03 -6.50 2.27
N GLU A 53 20.99 -6.68 3.59
CA GLU A 53 19.88 -6.21 4.43
C GLU A 53 19.93 -4.68 4.56
N VAL A 54 18.81 -4.05 4.23
CA VAL A 54 18.60 -2.62 4.35
C VAL A 54 17.21 -2.33 4.89
N ASN A 55 17.01 -1.10 5.34
CA ASN A 55 15.71 -0.60 5.73
C ASN A 55 14.98 -0.06 4.48
N GLY A 56 13.87 -0.70 4.12
CA GLY A 56 12.96 -0.25 3.08
C GLY A 56 11.90 0.69 3.60
N VAL A 57 11.68 1.81 2.92
CA VAL A 57 10.62 2.77 3.23
C VAL A 57 9.51 2.65 2.20
N PHE A 58 8.29 2.45 2.70
CA PHE A 58 7.07 2.26 1.92
C PHE A 58 6.03 3.34 2.25
N LEU A 59 5.01 3.44 1.41
CA LEU A 59 3.90 4.37 1.65
C LEU A 59 3.12 3.94 2.89
N ASN A 60 2.86 4.92 3.73
CA ASN A 60 1.96 4.86 4.86
C ASN A 60 0.90 5.96 4.72
N ILE A 61 -0.09 5.92 5.61
CA ILE A 61 -0.95 7.07 5.92
C ILE A 61 -0.68 7.53 7.34
N GLN A 62 -0.92 8.79 7.62
CA GLN A 62 -0.88 9.34 8.97
C GLN A 62 -2.03 10.33 9.15
N LYS A 63 -2.48 10.46 10.39
CA LYS A 63 -3.57 11.38 10.72
C LYS A 63 -3.17 12.82 10.37
N ASP A 64 -4.07 13.50 9.69
CA ASP A 64 -4.00 14.92 9.37
C ASP A 64 -5.41 15.42 9.05
N GLU A 65 -6.04 16.08 10.02
CA GLU A 65 -7.45 16.49 9.98
C GLU A 65 -7.79 17.43 8.81
N ASN A 66 -6.79 18.14 8.29
CA ASN A 66 -6.93 19.10 7.21
C ASN A 66 -6.66 18.49 5.83
N SER A 67 -6.25 17.23 5.79
CA SER A 67 -5.89 16.55 4.54
C SER A 67 -6.98 15.60 4.08
N THR A 68 -6.99 15.39 2.77
CA THR A 68 -7.76 14.32 2.14
C THR A 68 -6.85 13.58 1.19
N ILE A 69 -7.07 12.28 1.01
CA ILE A 69 -6.33 11.47 0.05
C ILE A 69 -7.25 10.54 -0.71
N PHE A 70 -6.85 10.24 -1.95
CA PHE A 70 -7.43 9.17 -2.74
C PHE A 70 -6.84 7.80 -2.42
N GLY A 71 -7.61 6.76 -2.71
CA GLY A 71 -7.16 5.38 -2.72
C GLY A 71 -8.24 4.48 -3.27
N VAL A 72 -8.04 3.18 -3.22
CA VAL A 72 -9.01 2.20 -3.73
C VAL A 72 -9.72 1.53 -2.57
N MET A 73 -11.02 1.36 -2.68
CA MET A 73 -11.83 0.52 -1.82
C MET A 73 -12.01 -0.83 -2.52
N ILE A 74 -11.67 -1.90 -1.82
CA ILE A 74 -11.84 -3.28 -2.32
C ILE A 74 -12.75 -4.04 -1.35
N LYS A 75 -13.79 -4.68 -1.87
CA LYS A 75 -14.65 -5.58 -1.09
C LYS A 75 -13.89 -6.87 -0.78
N VAL A 76 -13.91 -7.28 0.48
CA VAL A 76 -13.25 -8.50 0.95
C VAL A 76 -14.19 -9.41 1.74
N SER A 77 -13.93 -10.71 1.63
CA SER A 77 -14.42 -11.74 2.55
C SER A 77 -13.61 -11.74 3.86
N ASN A 78 -14.09 -12.45 4.87
CA ASN A 78 -13.34 -12.63 6.12
C ASN A 78 -12.03 -13.38 5.89
N GLU A 79 -12.02 -14.37 5.00
CA GLU A 79 -10.80 -15.13 4.66
C GLU A 79 -9.75 -14.25 3.98
N GLU A 80 -10.17 -13.45 3.01
CA GLU A 80 -9.29 -12.48 2.32
C GLU A 80 -8.76 -11.43 3.31
N PHE A 81 -9.58 -10.99 4.27
CA PHE A 81 -9.16 -10.06 5.31
C PHE A 81 -8.06 -10.65 6.21
N GLU A 82 -8.19 -11.90 6.62
CA GLU A 82 -7.15 -12.57 7.43
C GLU A 82 -5.85 -12.78 6.63
N VAL A 83 -5.92 -13.03 5.32
CA VAL A 83 -4.74 -13.04 4.44
C VAL A 83 -4.08 -11.66 4.39
N LEU A 84 -4.87 -10.59 4.26
CA LEU A 84 -4.36 -9.22 4.27
C LEU A 84 -3.69 -8.85 5.60
N LYS A 85 -4.27 -9.24 6.75
CA LYS A 85 -3.63 -9.02 8.06
C LYS A 85 -2.26 -9.68 8.17
N LYS A 86 -2.09 -10.87 7.58
CA LYS A 86 -0.79 -11.58 7.55
C LYS A 86 0.22 -10.88 6.66
N ARG A 87 -0.21 -10.38 5.49
CA ARG A 87 0.63 -9.59 4.58
C ARG A 87 1.09 -8.28 5.24
N GLU A 88 0.19 -7.62 5.94
CA GLU A 88 0.38 -6.30 6.55
C GLU A 88 0.74 -6.41 8.04
N LYS A 89 1.40 -7.48 8.46
CA LYS A 89 1.60 -7.82 9.89
C LYS A 89 2.31 -6.74 10.72
N ASN A 90 3.07 -5.85 10.07
CA ASN A 90 3.77 -4.75 10.73
C ASN A 90 2.96 -3.45 10.77
N TYR A 91 1.78 -3.45 10.15
CA TYR A 91 0.82 -2.35 10.15
C TYR A 91 -0.30 -2.65 11.15
N SER A 92 -0.84 -1.59 11.74
CA SER A 92 -2.06 -1.67 12.53
C SER A 92 -3.27 -1.60 11.60
N CYS A 93 -4.21 -2.53 11.79
CA CYS A 93 -5.51 -2.43 11.15
C CYS A 93 -6.32 -1.32 11.83
N ILE A 94 -6.57 -0.23 11.09
CA ILE A 94 -7.37 0.89 11.55
C ILE A 94 -8.72 0.91 10.84
N ARG A 95 -9.69 1.54 11.49
CA ARG A 95 -11.03 1.76 10.94
C ARG A 95 -11.17 3.22 10.52
N ILE A 96 -11.50 3.43 9.25
CA ILE A 96 -11.89 4.71 8.66
C ILE A 96 -13.41 4.74 8.67
N LYS A 97 -13.98 5.76 9.30
CA LYS A 97 -15.42 5.87 9.44
C LYS A 97 -16.05 6.19 8.08
N LYS A 98 -17.24 5.67 7.82
CA LYS A 98 -17.99 5.99 6.60
C LYS A 98 -18.24 7.49 6.41
N GLU A 99 -18.38 8.26 7.50
CA GLU A 99 -18.57 9.72 7.45
C GLU A 99 -17.30 10.48 7.02
N ASP A 100 -16.16 9.79 6.98
CA ASP A 100 -14.88 10.32 6.51
C ASP A 100 -14.65 10.06 5.02
N ILE A 101 -15.59 9.40 4.33
CA ILE A 101 -15.54 9.12 2.88
C ILE A 101 -16.34 10.19 2.15
N LEU A 102 -15.70 10.86 1.19
CA LEU A 102 -16.22 12.12 0.62
C LEU A 102 -16.99 11.95 -0.69
N ASN A 103 -16.59 10.99 -1.52
CA ASN A 103 -17.09 10.84 -2.89
C ASN A 103 -18.04 9.65 -3.06
N LEU A 104 -18.37 8.96 -1.98
CA LEU A 104 -19.25 7.80 -1.97
C LEU A 104 -19.96 7.69 -0.62
N GLN A 105 -21.27 7.43 -0.64
CA GLN A 105 -22.01 7.10 0.57
C GLN A 105 -21.92 5.58 0.82
N LEU A 106 -21.40 5.21 1.98
CA LEU A 106 -21.32 3.82 2.43
C LEU A 106 -22.23 3.58 3.63
N GLU A 107 -22.70 2.35 3.76
CA GLU A 107 -23.44 1.90 4.95
C GLU A 107 -22.48 1.48 6.08
N ASP A 108 -21.29 1.00 5.70
CA ASP A 108 -20.27 0.43 6.57
C ASP A 108 -18.95 1.22 6.56
N ASP A 109 -18.20 1.11 7.65
CA ASP A 109 -16.84 1.60 7.76
C ASP A 109 -15.86 0.81 6.87
N VAL A 110 -14.72 1.42 6.57
CA VAL A 110 -13.65 0.81 5.75
C VAL A 110 -12.41 0.60 6.61
N PHE A 111 -11.70 -0.50 6.39
CA PHE A 111 -10.46 -0.79 7.11
C PHE A 111 -9.23 -0.39 6.32
N ALA A 112 -8.17 0.08 6.96
CA ALA A 112 -6.88 0.34 6.33
C ALA A 112 -5.75 -0.24 7.18
N PHE A 113 -4.60 -0.47 6.56
CA PHE A 113 -3.38 -0.89 7.25
C PHE A 113 -2.44 0.31 7.35
N MET A 114 -2.23 0.79 8.57
CA MET A 114 -1.43 1.98 8.87
C MET A 114 -0.31 1.62 9.85
N THR A 115 0.92 2.00 9.56
CA THR A 115 2.02 1.81 10.52
C THR A 115 1.86 2.83 11.64
N THR A 116 1.62 2.34 12.87
CA THR A 116 1.49 3.17 14.08
C THR A 116 2.59 2.92 15.11
N ASN A 117 3.31 1.80 14.99
CA ASN A 117 4.44 1.51 15.86
C ASN A 117 5.58 2.49 15.54
N LYS A 118 5.98 3.29 16.54
CA LYS A 118 7.05 4.30 16.41
C LYS A 118 8.39 3.70 15.97
N GLU A 119 8.67 2.45 16.32
CA GLU A 119 9.89 1.74 15.90
C GLU A 119 9.89 1.35 14.42
N LYS A 120 8.69 1.31 13.82
CA LYS A 120 8.47 1.02 12.39
C LYS A 120 8.18 2.28 11.58
N ILE A 121 8.31 3.46 12.17
CA ILE A 121 8.19 4.75 11.47
C ILE A 121 9.59 5.29 11.21
N ALA A 122 9.99 5.31 9.94
CA ALA A 122 11.26 5.86 9.49
C ALA A 122 11.33 7.37 9.75
N LYS A 123 12.53 7.87 10.09
CA LYS A 123 12.80 9.29 10.30
C LYS A 123 13.81 9.78 9.26
N VAL A 124 13.60 11.00 8.78
CA VAL A 124 14.54 11.64 7.84
C VAL A 124 15.93 11.69 8.49
N GLY A 125 16.93 11.17 7.77
CA GLY A 125 18.30 11.05 8.25
C GLY A 125 18.66 9.66 8.79
N ASP A 126 17.72 8.72 8.90
CA ASP A 126 18.02 7.32 9.24
C ASP A 126 19.02 6.71 8.26
N ILE A 127 20.05 6.03 8.80
CA ILE A 127 21.08 5.37 8.00
C ILE A 127 20.56 4.07 7.38
N ASN A 128 21.19 3.61 6.30
CA ASN A 128 20.84 2.37 5.60
C ASN A 128 19.35 2.26 5.21
N THR A 129 18.69 3.39 4.99
CA THR A 129 17.24 3.50 4.82
C THR A 129 16.91 4.11 3.46
N PHE A 130 16.13 3.36 2.66
CA PHE A 130 15.93 3.66 1.25
C PHE A 130 14.48 3.42 0.81
N ILE A 131 14.00 4.22 -0.14
CA ILE A 131 12.76 3.92 -0.86
C ILE A 131 13.09 3.03 -2.07
N PRO A 132 12.49 1.83 -2.20
CA PRO A 132 12.72 0.98 -3.36
C PRO A 132 12.14 1.56 -4.65
N SER A 133 12.95 1.80 -5.68
CA SER A 133 12.48 2.36 -6.96
C SER A 133 11.39 1.51 -7.61
N LYS A 134 11.49 0.18 -7.50
CA LYS A 134 10.46 -0.75 -8.02
C LYS A 134 9.10 -0.59 -7.34
N TYR A 135 9.09 -0.20 -6.06
CA TYR A 135 7.83 0.04 -5.37
C TYR A 135 7.15 1.32 -5.88
N ILE A 136 7.93 2.36 -6.20
CA ILE A 136 7.44 3.58 -6.86
C ILE A 136 6.81 3.21 -8.21
N GLU A 137 7.47 2.38 -9.02
CA GLU A 137 6.95 1.90 -10.31
C GLU A 137 5.59 1.20 -10.15
N ILE A 138 5.44 0.32 -9.15
CA ILE A 138 4.18 -0.36 -8.85
C ILE A 138 3.06 0.64 -8.57
N VAL A 139 3.32 1.66 -7.75
CA VAL A 139 2.33 2.70 -7.42
C VAL A 139 1.99 3.52 -8.66
N GLN A 140 3.00 3.99 -9.39
CA GLN A 140 2.82 4.75 -10.64
C GLN A 140 2.01 3.95 -11.68
N GLU A 141 2.26 2.66 -11.83
CA GLU A 141 1.47 1.80 -12.70
C GLU A 141 0.03 1.63 -12.22
N GLY A 142 -0.17 1.51 -10.91
CA GLY A 142 -1.49 1.38 -10.30
C GLY A 142 -2.38 2.59 -10.59
N ILE A 143 -1.83 3.80 -10.48
CA ILE A 143 -2.63 5.03 -10.63
C ILE A 143 -2.98 5.37 -12.09
N LYS A 144 -2.24 4.84 -13.10
CA LYS A 144 -2.39 5.22 -14.52
C LYS A 144 -3.81 5.07 -15.09
N ASN A 145 -4.58 4.10 -14.57
CA ASN A 145 -5.92 3.78 -15.07
C ASN A 145 -7.05 4.56 -14.38
N PHE A 146 -6.74 5.39 -13.38
CA PHE A 146 -7.72 6.20 -12.66
C PHE A 146 -7.88 7.60 -13.28
N SER A 147 -8.84 8.38 -12.79
CA SER A 147 -9.08 9.76 -13.24
C SER A 147 -7.85 10.66 -13.02
N LYS A 148 -7.80 11.80 -13.72
CA LYS A 148 -6.70 12.77 -13.53
C LYS A 148 -6.66 13.35 -12.13
N GLU A 149 -7.81 13.58 -11.51
CA GLU A 149 -7.90 14.02 -10.11
C GLU A 149 -7.26 12.99 -9.17
N PHE A 150 -7.57 11.70 -9.35
CA PHE A 150 -6.97 10.62 -8.57
C PHE A 150 -5.46 10.57 -8.76
N GLN A 151 -4.98 10.69 -10.01
CA GLN A 151 -3.55 10.69 -10.31
C GLN A 151 -2.83 11.87 -9.65
N SER A 152 -3.38 13.08 -9.77
CA SER A 152 -2.77 14.30 -9.20
C SER A 152 -2.63 14.27 -7.68
N ASP A 153 -3.48 13.51 -7.00
CA ASP A 153 -3.41 13.35 -5.55
C ASP A 153 -2.12 12.62 -5.10
N PHE A 154 -1.43 11.93 -6.01
CA PHE A 154 -0.13 11.28 -5.76
C PHE A 154 1.08 12.14 -6.20
N ASP A 155 0.87 13.30 -6.81
CA ASP A 155 1.98 14.06 -7.41
C ASP A 155 3.05 14.43 -6.38
N ASP A 156 2.64 14.97 -5.23
CA ASP A 156 3.58 15.42 -4.20
C ASP A 156 4.40 14.25 -3.65
N ILE A 157 3.72 13.13 -3.35
CA ILE A 157 4.37 11.96 -2.78
C ILE A 157 5.25 11.21 -3.79
N LEU A 158 5.09 11.44 -5.08
CA LEU A 158 5.89 10.82 -6.15
C LEU A 158 6.95 11.74 -6.76
N LYS A 159 7.03 13.01 -6.33
CA LYS A 159 8.05 13.97 -6.76
C LYS A 159 9.06 14.25 -5.65
N ASP A 160 8.61 14.38 -4.41
CA ASP A 160 9.45 14.78 -3.28
C ASP A 160 9.68 13.60 -2.32
N PHE A 161 10.77 12.87 -2.53
CA PHE A 161 11.13 11.71 -1.71
C PHE A 161 11.99 12.11 -0.49
N PRO A 162 11.55 11.81 0.75
CA PRO A 162 12.29 12.18 1.96
C PRO A 162 13.47 11.26 2.29
N PHE A 163 13.65 10.18 1.53
CA PHE A 163 14.72 9.19 1.69
C PHE A 163 15.38 8.91 0.33
N PRO A 164 16.66 8.50 0.31
CA PRO A 164 17.33 8.14 -0.92
C PRO A 164 16.64 6.96 -1.62
N LEU A 165 16.58 7.02 -2.94
CA LEU A 165 16.05 5.93 -3.76
C LEU A 165 17.10 4.84 -3.94
N LYS A 166 16.68 3.58 -3.92
CA LYS A 166 17.54 2.44 -4.24
C LYS A 166 16.92 1.61 -5.35
N SER A 167 17.65 1.53 -6.45
CA SER A 167 17.32 0.70 -7.61
C SER A 167 17.79 -0.74 -7.40
N GLY A 168 17.17 -1.68 -8.12
CA GLY A 168 17.46 -3.11 -8.04
C GLY A 168 16.25 -3.93 -7.62
N ASN A 169 16.42 -5.25 -7.57
CA ASN A 169 15.41 -6.13 -7.01
C ASN A 169 15.52 -6.12 -5.48
N TYR A 170 14.38 -6.06 -4.81
CA TYR A 170 14.31 -6.28 -3.37
C TYR A 170 13.37 -7.45 -3.06
N SER A 171 13.61 -8.10 -1.93
CA SER A 171 12.69 -9.04 -1.30
C SER A 171 12.49 -8.65 0.14
N PHE A 172 11.30 -8.88 0.68
CA PHE A 172 11.07 -8.70 2.12
C PHE A 172 11.87 -9.73 2.91
N ASN A 173 12.26 -9.45 4.14
CA ASN A 173 12.98 -10.44 4.95
C ASN A 173 12.03 -11.40 5.66
N ASP A 174 10.76 -11.01 5.80
CA ASP A 174 9.73 -11.86 6.34
C ASP A 174 9.31 -12.98 5.36
N PRO A 175 9.43 -14.27 5.74
CA PRO A 175 9.00 -15.41 4.92
C PRO A 175 7.53 -15.33 4.48
N ILE A 176 6.64 -14.75 5.29
CA ILE A 176 5.21 -14.64 4.97
C ILE A 176 4.98 -13.56 3.89
N GLN A 177 5.62 -12.39 4.02
CA GLN A 177 5.62 -11.35 2.99
C GLN A 177 6.32 -11.85 1.70
N ASN A 178 7.40 -12.61 1.83
CA ASN A 178 8.08 -13.23 0.69
C ASN A 178 7.23 -14.29 0.00
N GLN A 179 6.49 -15.12 0.73
CA GLN A 179 5.62 -16.12 0.13
C GLN A 179 4.48 -15.43 -0.64
N ALA A 180 3.86 -14.40 -0.03
CA ALA A 180 2.87 -13.57 -0.71
C ALA A 180 3.43 -12.84 -1.95
N ALA A 181 4.71 -12.44 -1.94
CA ALA A 181 5.37 -11.78 -3.06
C ALA A 181 5.92 -12.74 -4.14
N ARG A 182 6.36 -13.97 -3.77
CA ARG A 182 6.93 -14.98 -4.68
C ARG A 182 5.87 -15.75 -5.44
N GLU A 183 4.75 -16.09 -4.81
CA GLU A 183 3.62 -16.76 -5.48
C GLU A 183 3.05 -15.89 -6.64
N ALA A 184 3.25 -14.57 -6.59
CA ALA A 184 2.94 -13.61 -7.66
C ALA A 184 3.76 -13.78 -8.95
N LYS A 185 4.99 -14.30 -8.86
CA LYS A 185 5.89 -14.45 -10.02
C LYS A 185 5.56 -15.70 -10.84
N ASN A 186 5.29 -16.83 -10.16
CA ASN A 186 5.12 -18.12 -10.82
C ASN A 186 3.81 -18.22 -11.65
N HIS A 187 2.79 -17.40 -11.33
CA HIS A 187 1.56 -17.36 -12.13
C HIS A 187 1.65 -16.53 -13.42
N ASN A 188 2.61 -15.60 -13.54
CA ASN A 188 2.80 -14.83 -14.77
C ASN A 188 3.67 -15.53 -15.82
N GLU A 189 4.34 -16.63 -15.47
CA GLU A 189 5.13 -17.45 -16.40
C GLU A 189 4.39 -18.71 -16.87
N SER A 190 3.17 -18.94 -16.38
CA SER A 190 2.38 -20.16 -16.65
C SER A 190 1.12 -19.92 -17.50
N ASN A 191 0.94 -18.72 -18.07
CA ASN A 191 -0.19 -18.37 -18.95
C ASN A 191 0.30 -17.86 -20.31
#